data_AF-A0A424JIA3-F1
#
_entry.id   AF-A0A424JIA3-F1
#
_cell.length_a   1.000
_cell.length_b   1.000
_cell.length_c   1.000
_cell.angle_alpha   90.00
_cell.angle_beta   90.00
_cell.angle_gamma   90.00
#
_symmetry.space_group_name_H-M   'P 1'
#
loop_
_entity.id
_entity.type
_entity.pdbx_description
1 polymer ?
#
loop_
_entity_poly.entity_id
_entity_poly.type
_entity_poly.pdbx_seq_one_letter_code
_entity_poly.pdbx_strand_id
1 'polypeptide(L)'
;MKVAVEEIDRIIKKYKNKKGDYESETILIDNNGDRKESNTVSVWGCTADISKIAKRCRHAIVSIRDDDAGCSLEIDRRAFRGTVFAFRNVK
;
A
#
# COMPACT_ATOMS: atom_id res chain seq x y z
N MET A 1 -15.45 -0.22 -3.10
CA MET A 1 -15.75 0.49 -1.84
C MET A 1 -14.52 1.29 -1.43
N LYS A 2 -14.68 2.45 -0.80
CA LYS A 2 -13.53 3.18 -0.23
C LYS A 2 -13.25 2.63 1.16
N VAL A 3 -11.98 2.39 1.48
CA VAL A 3 -11.54 1.99 2.83
C VAL A 3 -11.82 3.14 3.80
N ALA A 4 -12.25 2.80 5.02
CA ALA A 4 -12.50 3.78 6.07
C ALA A 4 -11.21 4.52 6.45
N VAL A 5 -11.29 5.83 6.69
CA VAL A 5 -10.10 6.65 7.00
C VAL A 5 -9.44 6.20 8.30
N GLU A 6 -10.24 5.78 9.27
CA GLU A 6 -9.83 5.26 10.56
C GLU A 6 -8.99 3.99 10.42
N GLU A 7 -9.33 3.14 9.44
CA GLU A 7 -8.57 1.93 9.14
C GLU A 7 -7.20 2.27 8.55
N ILE A 8 -7.14 3.24 7.64
CA ILE A 8 -5.88 3.72 7.06
C ILE A 8 -4.98 4.30 8.17
N ASP A 9 -5.55 5.06 9.11
CA ASP A 9 -4.80 5.65 10.22
C ASP A 9 -4.27 4.61 11.19
N ARG A 10 -5.03 3.53 11.44
CA ARG A 10 -4.57 2.37 12.19
C ARG A 10 -3.32 1.76 11.55
N ILE A 11 -3.34 1.54 10.23
CA ILE A 11 -2.19 0.98 9.50
C ILE A 11 -0.98 1.93 9.52
N ILE A 12 -1.20 3.22 9.29
CA ILE A 12 -0.13 4.22 9.36
C ILE A 12 0.54 4.17 10.74
N LYS A 13 -0.24 4.11 11.83
CA LYS A 13 0.30 4.03 13.20
C LYS A 13 1.02 2.70 13.45
N LYS A 14 0.44 1.56 13.04
CA LYS A 14 1.02 0.21 13.22
C LYS A 14 2.41 0.10 12.59
N TYR A 15 2.60 0.66 11.39
CA TYR A 15 3.84 0.49 10.62
C TYR A 15 4.84 1.65 10.75
N LYS A 16 4.46 2.84 11.26
CA LYS A 16 5.29 4.08 11.26
C LYS A 16 6.76 3.90 11.66
N ASN A 17 7.03 3.01 12.61
CA ASN A 17 8.35 2.77 13.18
C ASN A 17 8.80 1.30 13.08
N LYS A 18 8.15 0.48 12.25
CA LYS A 18 8.58 -0.90 12.04
C LYS A 18 9.92 -0.90 11.29
N LYS A 19 10.97 -1.27 12.02
CA LYS A 19 12.30 -1.53 11.46
C LYS A 19 12.26 -2.85 10.70
N GLY A 20 12.93 -2.90 9.57
CA GLY A 20 13.20 -4.15 8.89
C GLY A 20 14.38 -4.88 9.55
N ASP A 21 14.28 -6.18 9.63
CA ASP A 21 15.41 -7.10 9.80
C ASP A 21 15.87 -7.63 8.42
N TYR A 22 16.68 -8.69 8.41
CA TYR A 22 17.20 -9.29 7.18
C TYR A 22 16.14 -10.01 6.34
N GLU A 23 15.00 -10.38 6.93
CA GLU A 23 13.89 -11.06 6.25
C GLU A 23 12.78 -10.08 5.85
N SER A 24 12.87 -8.84 6.32
CA SER A 24 11.86 -7.83 6.08
C SER A 24 11.91 -7.28 4.67
N GLU A 25 10.74 -7.22 4.03
CA GLU A 25 10.64 -6.78 2.65
C GLU A 25 9.41 -5.89 2.39
N THR A 26 9.46 -5.22 1.25
CA THR A 26 8.36 -4.46 0.65
C THR A 26 8.33 -4.80 -0.83
N ILE A 27 7.25 -5.40 -1.30
CA ILE A 27 7.08 -5.87 -2.68
C ILE A 27 5.99 -5.05 -3.36
N LEU A 28 6.32 -4.51 -4.53
CA LEU A 28 5.35 -3.91 -5.45
C LEU A 28 4.89 -4.97 -6.46
N ILE A 29 3.59 -5.11 -6.62
CA ILE A 29 2.95 -6.06 -7.53
C ILE A 29 2.13 -5.26 -8.56
N ASP A 30 2.68 -5.15 -9.77
CA ASP A 30 1.99 -4.60 -10.95
C ASP A 30 1.79 -5.72 -11.98
N ASN A 31 0.77 -6.54 -11.78
CA ASN A 31 0.44 -7.62 -12.71
C ASN A 31 -0.57 -7.14 -13.79
N ASN A 32 -0.62 -7.85 -14.92
CA ASN A 32 -1.52 -7.50 -16.02
C ASN A 32 -3.00 -7.83 -15.74
N GLY A 33 -3.30 -8.75 -14.81
CA GLY A 33 -4.68 -9.13 -14.47
C GLY A 33 -5.38 -8.01 -13.72
N ASP A 34 -4.82 -7.61 -12.57
CA ASP A 34 -5.30 -6.50 -11.74
C ASP A 34 -5.39 -5.21 -12.55
N ARG A 35 -4.45 -4.99 -13.48
CA ARG A 35 -4.50 -3.84 -14.39
C ARG A 35 -5.76 -3.82 -15.26
N LYS A 36 -6.20 -4.98 -15.75
CA LYS A 36 -7.36 -5.09 -16.67
C LYS A 36 -8.68 -5.17 -15.92
N GLU A 37 -8.71 -5.86 -14.78
CA GLU A 37 -9.94 -6.20 -14.07
C GLU A 37 -10.34 -5.14 -13.04
N SER A 38 -9.38 -4.68 -12.24
CA SER A 38 -9.63 -3.77 -11.10
C SER A 38 -8.96 -2.41 -11.26
N ASN A 39 -8.08 -2.24 -12.25
CA ASN A 39 -7.27 -1.05 -12.46
C ASN A 39 -6.52 -0.62 -11.19
N THR A 40 -5.94 -1.60 -10.48
CA THR A 40 -5.16 -1.40 -9.26
C THR A 40 -3.70 -1.82 -9.40
N VAL A 41 -2.91 -1.46 -8.40
CA VAL A 41 -1.56 -1.95 -8.13
C VAL A 41 -1.52 -2.35 -6.66
N SER A 42 -0.83 -3.43 -6.34
CA SER A 42 -0.74 -3.92 -4.97
C SER A 42 0.65 -3.71 -4.39
N VAL A 43 0.72 -3.43 -3.10
CA VAL A 43 1.97 -3.43 -2.34
C VAL A 43 1.78 -4.31 -1.14
N TRP A 44 2.66 -5.29 -0.96
CA TRP A 44 2.78 -6.01 0.29
C TRP A 44 4.05 -5.60 1.01
N GLY A 45 4.04 -5.59 2.33
CA GLY A 45 5.27 -5.39 3.10
C GLY A 45 5.05 -5.44 4.60
N CYS A 46 6.15 -5.60 5.32
CA CYS A 46 6.16 -5.69 6.78
C CYS A 46 6.89 -4.53 7.46
N THR A 47 7.37 -3.55 6.67
CA THR A 47 8.24 -2.44 7.12
C THR A 47 7.50 -1.10 7.24
N ALA A 48 8.23 -0.07 7.68
CA ALA A 48 7.72 1.30 7.71
C ALA A 48 7.31 1.87 6.34
N ASP A 49 7.67 1.24 5.22
CA ASP A 49 7.25 1.70 3.89
C ASP A 49 5.74 1.62 3.70
N ILE A 50 5.07 0.63 4.29
CA ILE A 50 3.60 0.54 4.32
C ILE A 50 2.99 1.82 4.89
N SER A 51 3.51 2.32 6.02
CA SER A 51 3.00 3.56 6.62
C SER A 51 3.19 4.78 5.70
N LYS A 52 4.33 4.83 4.99
CA LYS A 52 4.65 5.94 4.08
C LYS A 52 3.74 5.91 2.84
N ILE A 53 3.53 4.72 2.28
CA ILE A 53 2.67 4.51 1.11
C ILE A 53 1.21 4.76 1.47
N ALA A 54 0.72 4.21 2.59
CA ALA A 54 -0.65 4.44 3.06
C ALA A 54 -0.93 5.93 3.29
N LYS A 55 0.00 6.65 3.93
CA LYS A 55 -0.11 8.10 4.11
C LYS A 55 -0.15 8.85 2.78
N ARG A 56 0.66 8.44 1.80
CA ARG A 56 0.75 9.10 0.49
C ARG A 56 -0.47 8.82 -0.39
N CYS A 57 -0.99 7.61 -0.34
CA CYS A 57 -2.07 7.11 -1.19
C CYS A 57 -3.42 7.07 -0.48
N ARG A 58 -3.58 7.80 0.63
CA ARG A 58 -4.76 7.76 1.52
C ARG A 58 -6.10 7.77 0.79
N HIS A 59 -6.23 8.55 -0.30
CA HIS A 59 -7.47 8.68 -1.07
C HIS A 59 -7.61 7.69 -2.25
N ALA A 60 -6.57 6.91 -2.52
CA ALA A 60 -6.49 5.91 -3.58
C ALA A 60 -6.43 4.47 -3.07
N ILE A 61 -6.37 4.24 -1.76
CA ILE A 61 -6.42 2.89 -1.22
C ILE A 61 -7.83 2.31 -1.42
N VAL A 62 -7.88 1.19 -2.12
CA VAL A 62 -9.11 0.46 -2.49
C VAL A 62 -9.38 -0.66 -1.49
N SER A 63 -8.34 -1.35 -1.03
CA SER A 63 -8.46 -2.42 -0.03
C SER A 63 -7.21 -2.50 0.85
N ILE A 64 -7.39 -2.99 2.07
CA ILE A 64 -6.32 -3.27 3.03
C ILE A 64 -6.52 -4.70 3.51
N ARG A 65 -5.42 -5.47 3.51
CA ARG A 65 -5.34 -6.75 4.21
C ARG A 65 -4.15 -6.68 5.16
N ASP A 66 -4.41 -6.81 6.44
CA ASP A 66 -3.40 -6.71 7.49
C ASP A 66 -3.41 -8.01 8.29
N ASP A 67 -2.25 -8.66 8.39
CA ASP A 67 -2.05 -9.90 9.12
C ASP A 67 -0.81 -9.78 10.04
N ASP A 68 -0.42 -10.89 10.65
CA ASP A 68 0.73 -10.94 11.57
C ASP A 68 2.07 -10.82 10.83
N ALA A 69 2.12 -11.22 9.55
CA ALA A 69 3.33 -11.19 8.73
C ALA A 69 3.55 -9.82 8.08
N GLY A 70 2.48 -9.15 7.63
CA GLY A 70 2.59 -7.91 6.90
C GLY A 70 1.25 -7.27 6.57
N CYS A 71 1.31 -6.29 5.68
CA CYS A 71 0.13 -5.59 5.20
C CYS A 71 0.18 -5.48 3.69
N SER A 72 -0.92 -5.87 3.05
CA SER A 72 -1.21 -5.63 1.65
C SER A 72 -2.09 -4.39 1.50
N LEU A 73 -1.66 -3.46 0.65
CA LEU A 73 -2.40 -2.29 0.22
C LEU A 73 -2.72 -2.45 -1.26
N GLU A 74 -4.00 -2.47 -1.60
CA GLU A 74 -4.44 -2.35 -2.98
C GLU A 74 -4.75 -0.87 -3.28
N ILE A 75 -4.13 -0.34 -4.33
CA ILE A 75 -4.11 1.08 -4.62
C ILE A 75 -4.57 1.31 -6.05
N ASP A 76 -5.50 2.25 -6.22
CA ASP A 76 -5.97 2.71 -7.53
C ASP A 76 -4.78 3.20 -8.38
N ARG A 77 -4.69 2.72 -9.63
CA ARG A 77 -3.56 3.03 -10.53
C ARG A 77 -3.40 4.51 -10.82
N ARG A 78 -4.40 5.36 -10.60
CA ARG A 78 -4.24 6.83 -10.72
C ARG A 78 -3.18 7.36 -9.75
N ALA A 79 -2.92 6.68 -8.65
CA ALA A 79 -1.85 7.01 -7.71
C ALA A 79 -0.50 6.35 -8.04
N PHE A 80 -0.43 5.44 -9.02
CA PHE A 80 0.78 4.75 -9.44
C PHE A 80 1.53 5.50 -10.56
N ARG A 81 2.87 5.51 -10.51
CA ARG A 81 3.75 6.22 -11.47
C ARG A 81 4.74 5.32 -12.21
N GLY A 82 4.97 4.09 -11.74
CA GLY A 82 6.03 3.21 -12.23
C GLY A 82 6.78 2.55 -11.06
N THR A 83 7.88 1.85 -11.33
CA THR A 83 8.65 1.17 -10.28
C THR A 83 9.49 2.12 -9.43
N VAL A 84 10.03 3.17 -10.06
CA VAL A 84 10.82 4.21 -9.38
C VAL A 84 9.88 5.30 -8.87
N PHE A 85 9.97 5.63 -7.57
CA PHE A 85 9.05 6.56 -6.90
C PHE A 85 7.58 6.20 -7.14
N ALA A 86 7.24 4.94 -6.83
CA ALA A 86 6.06 4.28 -7.35
C ALA A 86 4.72 4.98 -7.14
N PHE A 87 4.59 5.79 -6.09
CA PHE A 87 3.31 6.35 -5.68
C PHE A 87 3.30 7.87 -5.58
N ARG A 88 2.14 8.46 -5.90
CA ARG A 88 1.80 9.87 -5.72
C ARG A 88 0.53 10.05 -4.90
N ASN A 89 0.39 11.23 -4.31
CA ASN A 89 -0.88 11.66 -3.75
C ASN A 89 -1.85 12.02 -4.89
N VAL A 90 -3.09 11.56 -4.77
CA VAL A 90 -4.22 11.99 -5.60
C VAL A 90 -5.22 12.67 -4.67
N LYS A 91 -5.57 13.91 -5.00
CA LYS A 91 -6.55 14.71 -4.25
C LYS A 91 -7.96 14.34 -4.69
#